data_AF-A0A8N5EXI0-F1
#
_entry.id   AF-A0A8N5EXI0-F1
#
_cell.length_a   1.000
_cell.length_b   1.000
_cell.length_c   1.000
_cell.angle_alpha   90.00
_cell.angle_beta   90.00
_cell.angle_gamma   90.00
#
_symmetry.space_group_name_H-M   'P 1'
#
loop_
_entity.id
_entity.type
_entity.pdbx_description
1 polymer ?
#
loop_
_entity_poly.entity_id
_entity_poly.type
_entity_poly.pdbx_seq_one_letter_code
_entity_poly.pdbx_strand_id
1 'polypeptide(L)'
;MVNSALTLQVLPLVILLGTTCLGVTSSSTLAVVPNSLCLCLESPGLHSLCGFLAVSTGASWAARAPVPLRSILEGSTGASDETDDYENYYYTEAKQDTNLQQELSEEFSWMEKSLGVFDYMTDSCYSNPCKNGGTCEAKGSDFSCHCPKPYGGTTCEKVEDMCLEKNCHFGDCLVILTPPYFKCSCKPPYKRPSCQRASKQCSPNPCKNGGTCIRNRYRSKFTCKCPEPFRGRFCEIGPNDCYEEDSSTYRGRVSQAENGRTCLHWNSHHLLDHPFNAFMEDADSYGIGEHNFCRNPDEDEKPWCYIRKNNEVDWEYCDVSLCAAEETPTEPPTDPPEVFQTCGQPEVRRTLKKIYGGSKATAGKHPWMASLQIQTPDGNKHFCGGVLIKSCWVLTAAHCLENLETKIQVALGKQNLKKKEDHEQIFDAVEVILHDKYREEMGRALYNDIALLKLQPVDGYCAVETKYVKIACLPDFFLPAGTSCFIAGWGDTETGDPSHQLLDANVRLISQRKCNEPNIHHDKLDDSMFCAGRLRKPGIDSCQGDSGGPLTCVANGSYYVYGLVSWGEGCGLKNKPGVYTQVTKFTSWINAVIQYSSRSRQ
;
A
#
# COMPACT_ATOMS: atom_id res chain seq x y z
N MET A 1 -31.45 -57.90 28.95
CA MET A 1 -32.05 -57.56 30.25
C MET A 1 -31.20 -56.44 30.84
N VAL A 2 -31.51 -55.17 30.53
CA VAL A 2 -32.43 -54.25 31.24
C VAL A 2 -31.78 -53.63 32.50
N ASN A 3 -31.61 -52.30 32.41
CA ASN A 3 -31.62 -51.26 33.46
C ASN A 3 -30.47 -51.20 34.47
N SER A 4 -30.06 -50.05 35.02
CA SER A 4 -30.28 -48.61 34.82
C SER A 4 -29.41 -47.90 35.88
N ALA A 5 -28.86 -46.72 35.59
CA ALA A 5 -28.92 -45.53 36.45
C ALA A 5 -28.02 -44.41 35.89
N LEU A 6 -28.68 -43.40 35.33
CA LEU A 6 -28.18 -42.08 34.98
C LEU A 6 -28.39 -41.16 36.19
N THR A 7 -27.43 -40.30 36.52
CA THR A 7 -27.69 -39.09 37.33
C THR A 7 -27.11 -37.87 36.62
N LEU A 8 -28.01 -37.12 35.99
CA LEU A 8 -27.85 -35.72 35.56
C LEU A 8 -27.87 -34.81 36.79
N GLN A 9 -27.03 -33.78 36.81
CA GLN A 9 -27.21 -32.60 37.66
C GLN A 9 -27.47 -31.37 36.81
N VAL A 10 -28.43 -30.58 37.30
CA VAL A 10 -29.26 -29.59 36.63
C VAL A 10 -28.65 -28.20 36.78
N LEU A 11 -28.59 -27.43 35.68
CA LEU A 11 -28.53 -25.96 35.69
C LEU A 11 -29.95 -25.41 35.69
N PRO A 12 -30.27 -24.38 36.50
CA PRO A 12 -31.40 -23.51 36.23
C PRO A 12 -30.93 -22.17 35.66
N LEU A 13 -31.47 -21.86 34.48
CA LEU A 13 -31.73 -20.50 33.99
C LEU A 13 -32.91 -19.94 34.80
N VAL A 14 -32.93 -18.63 35.14
CA VAL A 14 -34.10 -17.71 35.07
C VAL A 14 -33.84 -16.37 35.81
N ILE A 15 -33.86 -15.31 35.00
CA ILE A 15 -34.46 -13.97 35.17
C ILE A 15 -33.76 -12.86 36.01
N LEU A 16 -33.51 -11.76 35.27
CA LEU A 16 -33.14 -10.39 35.62
C LEU A 16 -33.99 -9.73 36.71
N LEU A 17 -33.36 -8.87 37.53
CA LEU A 17 -33.77 -7.54 38.06
C LEU A 17 -32.50 -7.00 38.78
N GLY A 18 -31.79 -5.95 38.35
CA GLY A 18 -32.22 -4.56 38.36
C GLY A 18 -31.79 -3.86 39.65
N THR A 19 -30.61 -3.23 39.71
CA THR A 19 -30.31 -2.12 40.65
C THR A 19 -29.42 -1.08 39.99
N THR A 20 -30.09 -0.04 39.50
CA THR A 20 -29.56 1.30 39.26
C THR A 20 -29.18 1.96 40.60
N CYS A 21 -28.04 2.66 40.65
CA CYS A 21 -27.83 3.69 41.67
C CYS A 21 -28.44 5.00 41.16
N LEU A 22 -29.57 5.38 41.75
CA LEU A 22 -30.18 6.70 41.61
C LEU A 22 -29.41 7.69 42.50
N GLY A 23 -28.87 8.74 41.90
CA GLY A 23 -28.60 10.02 42.56
C GLY A 23 -29.55 11.06 41.99
N VAL A 24 -30.47 11.58 42.80
CA VAL A 24 -31.43 12.62 42.42
C VAL A 24 -30.70 13.96 42.24
N THR A 25 -31.17 14.72 41.27
CA THR A 25 -30.59 15.93 40.68
C THR A 25 -30.89 17.21 41.48
N SER A 26 -30.13 18.26 41.20
CA SER A 26 -30.75 19.54 40.82
C SER A 26 -30.14 20.02 39.50
N SER A 27 -30.95 19.91 38.45
CA SER A 27 -30.78 20.46 37.09
C SER A 27 -29.71 19.87 36.15
N SER A 28 -30.15 18.82 35.44
CA SER A 28 -30.14 18.71 33.96
C SER A 28 -28.83 18.87 33.19
N THR A 29 -28.08 17.78 32.99
CA THR A 29 -27.93 17.04 31.70
C THR A 29 -26.75 16.05 31.78
N LEU A 30 -26.99 14.80 31.36
CA LEU A 30 -25.97 13.74 31.25
C LEU A 30 -25.10 13.96 30.01
N ALA A 31 -23.79 13.85 30.18
CA ALA A 31 -22.87 13.47 29.10
C ALA A 31 -21.93 12.36 29.62
N VAL A 32 -21.96 11.21 28.95
CA VAL A 32 -21.03 10.09 29.15
C VAL A 32 -19.78 10.36 28.31
N VAL A 33 -18.60 10.36 28.94
CA VAL A 33 -17.31 10.32 28.24
C VAL A 33 -16.61 9.01 28.64
N PRO A 34 -16.26 8.12 27.70
CA PRO A 34 -15.42 6.96 28.00
C PRO A 34 -13.92 7.35 27.97
N ASN A 35 -13.13 6.60 28.74
CA ASN A 35 -11.66 6.67 28.93
C ASN A 35 -11.15 7.59 30.03
N SER A 36 -11.02 7.03 31.25
CA SER A 36 -9.91 7.35 32.16
C SER A 36 -9.60 6.11 33.00
N LEU A 37 -8.34 5.66 32.94
CA LEU A 37 -7.80 4.55 33.73
C LEU A 37 -7.76 4.92 35.21
N CYS A 38 -8.17 3.99 36.08
CA CYS A 38 -7.97 4.07 37.52
C CYS A 38 -6.85 3.08 37.91
N LEU A 39 -5.79 3.56 38.55
CA LEU A 39 -4.71 2.72 39.10
C LEU A 39 -4.77 2.80 40.63
N CYS A 40 -5.01 1.66 41.28
CA CYS A 40 -4.84 1.46 42.71
C CYS A 40 -3.59 0.59 42.94
N LEU A 41 -2.68 1.02 43.82
CA LEU A 41 -1.56 0.21 44.29
C LEU A 41 -1.92 -0.35 45.67
N GLU A 42 -1.92 -1.68 45.81
CA GLU A 42 -2.07 -2.36 47.09
C GLU A 42 -0.71 -2.55 47.78
N SER A 43 -0.67 -2.25 49.08
CA SER A 43 0.23 -2.89 50.02
C SER A 43 -0.43 -2.96 51.41
N PRO A 44 -0.12 -3.98 52.22
CA PRO A 44 -0.99 -4.42 53.30
C PRO A 44 -0.73 -3.65 54.59
N GLY A 45 -1.80 -3.09 55.16
CA GLY A 45 -1.82 -2.56 56.51
C GLY A 45 -1.95 -1.04 56.58
N LEU A 46 -3.11 -0.60 57.09
CA LEU A 46 -3.56 0.76 57.43
C LEU A 46 -4.12 1.65 56.30
N HIS A 47 -5.42 1.97 56.46
CA HIS A 47 -6.21 3.08 55.92
C HIS A 47 -5.87 3.66 54.53
N SER A 48 -6.74 3.36 53.56
CA SER A 48 -6.72 3.94 52.21
C SER A 48 -7.13 5.43 52.22
N LEU A 49 -6.21 6.31 51.81
CA LEU A 49 -6.45 7.72 51.52
C LEU A 49 -6.41 7.91 50.00
N CYS A 50 -7.55 8.20 49.38
CA CYS A 50 -7.62 8.66 47.99
C CYS A 50 -7.48 10.19 47.97
N GLY A 51 -6.37 10.71 47.44
CA GLY A 51 -6.13 12.14 47.28
C GLY A 51 -6.01 12.54 45.82
N PHE A 52 -6.67 13.64 45.44
CA PHE A 52 -6.42 14.33 44.18
C PHE A 52 -5.17 15.21 44.34
N LEU A 53 -4.09 14.89 43.62
CA LEU A 53 -2.96 15.80 43.48
C LEU A 53 -3.18 16.68 42.24
N ALA A 54 -3.61 17.91 42.49
CA ALA A 54 -3.51 19.00 41.53
C ALA A 54 -2.05 19.47 41.47
N VAL A 55 -1.39 19.30 40.32
CA VAL A 55 -0.13 19.99 40.04
C VAL A 55 -0.46 21.23 39.22
N SER A 56 -0.21 22.40 39.82
CA SER A 56 -0.34 23.72 39.21
C SER A 56 0.98 24.16 38.56
N THR A 57 0.94 24.46 37.26
CA THR A 57 1.76 25.43 36.50
C THR A 57 1.05 25.54 35.15
N GLY A 58 0.57 26.66 34.58
CA GLY A 58 1.05 28.05 34.56
C GLY A 58 1.30 28.43 33.09
N ALA A 59 0.53 29.40 32.56
CA ALA A 59 0.60 30.10 31.24
C ALA A 59 0.21 29.30 29.96
N SER A 60 -0.94 29.56 29.30
CA SER A 60 -1.32 30.62 28.30
C SER A 60 -0.56 30.46 26.96
N TRP A 61 -1.12 30.46 25.73
CA TRP A 61 -2.22 31.15 25.04
C TRP A 61 -2.79 30.23 23.93
N ALA A 62 -4.11 30.02 23.81
CA ALA A 62 -5.10 30.70 22.97
C ALA A 62 -5.04 30.44 21.44
N ALA A 63 -5.99 29.64 20.92
CA ALA A 63 -6.59 29.80 19.60
C ALA A 63 -8.02 29.21 19.61
N ARG A 64 -9.03 30.08 19.40
CA ARG A 64 -10.44 29.72 19.23
C ARG A 64 -10.77 29.61 17.74
N ALA A 65 -11.59 28.62 17.42
CA ALA A 65 -12.34 28.48 16.18
C ALA A 65 -13.60 29.39 16.17
N PRO A 66 -14.20 29.67 14.99
CA PRO A 66 -15.36 30.54 14.84
C PRO A 66 -16.68 29.76 14.75
N VAL A 67 -17.78 30.36 15.25
CA VAL A 67 -19.18 29.96 15.02
C VAL A 67 -20.03 31.26 14.91
N PRO A 68 -21.10 31.29 14.08
CA PRO A 68 -21.52 32.49 13.35
C PRO A 68 -22.63 33.29 14.06
N LEU A 69 -22.79 34.55 13.63
CA LEU A 69 -23.84 35.47 14.06
C LEU A 69 -24.94 35.56 12.99
N ARG A 70 -26.20 35.43 13.44
CA ARG A 70 -27.40 35.82 12.68
C ARG A 70 -28.18 36.86 13.50
N SER A 71 -28.52 37.95 12.80
CA SER A 71 -29.63 38.91 13.00
C SER A 71 -29.85 39.57 14.36
N ILE A 72 -29.87 40.90 14.39
CA ILE A 72 -31.07 41.76 14.55
C ILE A 72 -30.61 43.23 14.50
N LEU A 73 -31.16 44.01 13.57
CA LEU A 73 -31.21 45.48 13.60
C LEU A 73 -32.61 45.92 13.13
N GLU A 74 -33.38 46.51 14.04
CA GLU A 74 -34.42 47.53 13.80
C GLU A 74 -33.79 48.86 14.27
N GLY A 75 -34.01 50.05 13.71
CA GLY A 75 -34.83 50.56 12.62
C GLY A 75 -34.71 52.11 12.59
N SER A 76 -35.46 52.74 11.67
CA SER A 76 -35.77 54.20 11.56
C SER A 76 -34.69 55.09 10.90
N THR A 77 -34.92 55.94 9.88
CA THR A 77 -36.14 56.60 9.34
C THR A 77 -35.85 57.28 7.97
N GLY A 78 -36.85 57.26 7.05
CA GLY A 78 -37.26 58.22 5.97
C GLY A 78 -36.24 58.85 5.00
N ALA A 79 -36.56 59.26 3.76
CA ALA A 79 -37.78 59.28 2.92
C ALA A 79 -37.41 59.76 1.49
N SER A 80 -38.23 59.41 0.47
CA SER A 80 -38.47 60.02 -0.89
C SER A 80 -37.27 60.23 -1.85
N ASP A 81 -37.31 60.07 -3.18
CA ASP A 81 -38.34 60.08 -4.26
C ASP A 81 -37.71 59.40 -5.51
N GLU A 82 -38.40 58.48 -6.21
CA GLU A 82 -39.08 58.66 -7.54
C GLU A 82 -38.14 58.98 -8.74
N THR A 83 -37.77 57.97 -9.56
CA THR A 83 -38.41 57.41 -10.81
C THR A 83 -37.90 58.00 -12.13
N ASP A 84 -37.39 57.08 -12.98
CA ASP A 84 -37.58 56.93 -14.43
C ASP A 84 -36.96 58.01 -15.38
N ASP A 85 -36.49 57.75 -16.60
CA ASP A 85 -36.71 56.66 -17.56
C ASP A 85 -35.69 56.78 -18.74
N TYR A 86 -35.73 55.79 -19.63
CA TYR A 86 -35.48 55.84 -21.09
C TYR A 86 -34.13 55.47 -21.74
N GLU A 87 -34.22 54.41 -22.56
CA GLU A 87 -33.26 53.80 -23.48
C GLU A 87 -32.75 54.72 -24.63
N ASN A 88 -31.59 54.42 -25.23
CA ASN A 88 -31.48 53.73 -26.54
C ASN A 88 -30.01 53.58 -27.01
N TYR A 89 -29.82 52.72 -28.02
CA TYR A 89 -28.68 51.90 -28.38
C TYR A 89 -27.60 52.49 -29.34
N TYR A 90 -26.49 51.74 -29.40
CA TYR A 90 -25.69 51.28 -30.56
C TYR A 90 -24.22 51.72 -30.71
N TYR A 91 -23.41 50.70 -30.97
CA TYR A 91 -21.95 50.61 -31.11
C TYR A 91 -21.34 51.40 -32.28
N THR A 92 -20.07 51.81 -32.14
CA THR A 92 -19.01 51.54 -33.13
C THR A 92 -17.61 51.70 -32.54
N GLU A 93 -16.70 50.79 -32.92
CA GLU A 93 -15.27 50.75 -32.55
C GLU A 93 -14.44 51.76 -33.37
N ALA A 94 -13.39 52.33 -32.76
CA ALA A 94 -12.28 52.93 -33.49
C ALA A 94 -10.94 52.87 -32.71
N LYS A 95 -10.05 52.01 -33.23
CA LYS A 95 -8.58 52.03 -33.36
C LYS A 95 -7.67 52.68 -32.29
N GLN A 96 -6.63 51.88 -31.99
CA GLN A 96 -5.33 52.22 -31.41
C GLN A 96 -4.74 53.53 -31.96
N ASP A 97 -4.24 54.37 -31.06
CA ASP A 97 -2.85 54.81 -31.18
C ASP A 97 -2.18 55.03 -29.82
N THR A 98 -0.88 54.83 -29.89
CA THR A 98 0.15 54.78 -28.87
C THR A 98 0.31 56.08 -28.07
N ASN A 99 0.66 55.91 -26.79
CA ASN A 99 1.33 56.84 -25.87
C ASN A 99 0.57 57.09 -24.55
N LEU A 100 0.52 56.06 -23.71
CA LEU A 100 0.29 56.17 -22.26
C LEU A 100 1.27 55.24 -21.54
N GLN A 101 2.54 55.34 -21.93
CA GLN A 101 3.66 54.65 -21.30
C GLN A 101 4.45 55.60 -20.38
N GLN A 102 3.80 56.66 -19.88
CA GLN A 102 4.47 57.69 -19.10
C GLN A 102 3.64 58.31 -17.98
N GLU A 103 2.53 57.68 -17.55
CA GLU A 103 1.76 58.13 -16.36
C GLU A 103 1.40 57.02 -15.36
N LEU A 104 1.80 55.77 -15.59
CA LEU A 104 1.64 54.67 -14.61
C LEU A 104 2.97 54.22 -13.98
N SER A 105 4.08 54.91 -14.26
CA SER A 105 5.40 54.64 -13.68
C SER A 105 5.69 55.41 -12.38
N GLU A 106 4.81 56.32 -11.97
CA GLU A 106 5.00 57.12 -10.74
C GLU A 106 4.16 56.63 -9.54
N GLU A 107 3.15 55.78 -9.76
CA GLU A 107 2.40 55.11 -8.68
C GLU A 107 3.01 53.77 -8.22
N PHE A 108 3.96 53.19 -8.95
CA PHE A 108 4.69 52.00 -8.49
C PHE A 108 5.90 52.31 -7.59
N SER A 109 6.31 53.58 -7.50
CA SER A 109 7.49 54.01 -6.74
C SER A 109 7.21 54.24 -5.25
N TRP A 110 5.94 54.48 -4.85
CA TRP A 110 5.59 54.68 -3.43
C TRP A 110 5.28 53.37 -2.68
N MET A 111 4.81 52.33 -3.39
CA MET A 111 4.63 51.01 -2.78
C MET A 111 5.96 50.31 -2.50
N GLU A 112 6.96 50.46 -3.38
CA GLU A 112 8.30 49.89 -3.13
C GLU A 112 9.08 50.65 -2.05
N LYS A 113 8.78 51.94 -1.81
CA LYS A 113 9.46 52.75 -0.78
C LYS A 113 8.77 52.76 0.59
N SER A 114 7.50 52.38 0.66
CA SER A 114 6.74 52.28 1.93
C SER A 114 6.72 50.85 2.50
N LEU A 115 7.07 49.84 1.69
CA LEU A 115 7.35 48.47 2.13
C LEU A 115 8.86 48.26 2.26
N GLY A 116 9.52 49.18 2.97
CA GLY A 116 10.93 49.05 3.33
C GLY A 116 11.21 47.67 3.92
N VAL A 117 11.88 46.84 3.12
CA VAL A 117 12.71 45.68 3.50
C VAL A 117 12.24 45.01 4.79
N PHE A 118 11.11 44.31 4.72
CA PHE A 118 10.99 43.10 5.53
C PHE A 118 11.81 42.03 4.83
N ASP A 119 13.11 42.01 5.16
CA ASP A 119 13.90 40.79 5.13
C ASP A 119 13.25 39.81 6.12
N TYR A 120 12.12 39.20 5.71
CA TYR A 120 11.73 37.93 6.28
C TYR A 120 12.77 36.94 5.78
N MET A 121 13.89 36.89 6.50
CA MET A 121 14.66 35.67 6.65
C MET A 121 13.61 34.59 6.89
N THR A 122 13.38 33.77 5.86
CA THR A 122 12.67 32.52 6.04
C THR A 122 13.50 31.78 7.08
N ASP A 123 13.00 31.69 8.30
CA ASP A 123 13.70 30.95 9.35
C ASP A 123 13.85 29.52 8.81
N SER A 124 15.07 29.18 8.40
CA SER A 124 15.40 27.89 7.79
C SER A 124 15.11 26.72 8.75
N CYS A 125 14.88 27.00 10.03
CA CYS A 125 14.46 26.04 11.04
C CYS A 125 12.94 25.97 11.28
N TYR A 126 12.11 26.77 10.59
CA TYR A 126 10.65 26.82 10.81
C TYR A 126 9.96 25.46 10.67
N SER A 127 10.42 24.60 9.76
CA SER A 127 9.90 23.24 9.56
C SER A 127 10.66 22.16 10.32
N ASN A 128 11.66 22.53 11.12
CA ASN A 128 12.69 21.68 11.71
C ASN A 128 13.22 20.61 10.73
N PRO A 129 14.16 20.95 9.84
CA PRO A 129 14.73 20.02 8.86
C PRO A 129 15.57 18.90 9.50
N CYS A 130 15.89 18.96 10.79
CA CYS A 130 16.72 17.97 11.47
C CYS A 130 15.90 16.72 11.87
N LYS A 131 16.34 15.55 11.40
CA LYS A 131 15.73 14.25 11.69
C LYS A 131 16.20 13.70 13.05
N ASN A 132 15.59 12.59 13.48
CA ASN A 132 16.05 11.79 14.63
C ASN A 132 16.26 12.58 15.94
N GLY A 133 15.41 13.58 16.19
CA GLY A 133 15.51 14.42 17.39
C GLY A 133 16.65 15.45 17.35
N GLY A 134 17.21 15.73 16.17
CA GLY A 134 18.17 16.81 15.97
C GLY A 134 17.59 18.19 16.31
N THR A 135 18.43 19.06 16.86
CA THR A 135 18.06 20.45 17.18
C THR A 135 18.56 21.38 16.08
N CYS A 136 17.64 22.11 15.43
CA CYS A 136 17.97 23.04 14.37
C CYS A 136 18.46 24.39 14.93
N GLU A 137 19.55 24.91 14.38
CA GLU A 137 20.07 26.25 14.61
C GLU A 137 20.07 27.02 13.29
N ALA A 138 19.34 28.15 13.23
CA ALA A 138 19.27 29.00 12.05
C ALA A 138 20.59 29.77 11.86
N LYS A 139 21.15 29.74 10.65
CA LYS A 139 22.37 30.46 10.27
C LYS A 139 22.09 31.30 9.02
N GLY A 140 21.47 32.47 9.20
CA GLY A 140 21.16 33.33 8.07
C GLY A 140 20.04 32.74 7.21
N SER A 141 20.33 32.54 5.91
CA SER A 141 19.47 31.81 4.97
C SER A 141 19.67 30.28 4.99
N ASP A 142 20.61 29.78 5.80
CA ASP A 142 20.96 28.36 5.91
C ASP A 142 20.65 27.84 7.33
N PHE A 143 20.76 26.53 7.56
CA PHE A 143 20.54 25.92 8.88
C PHE A 143 21.63 24.94 9.24
N SER A 144 21.79 24.68 10.54
CA SER A 144 22.74 23.71 11.07
C SER A 144 22.04 22.79 12.07
N CYS A 145 22.20 21.49 11.93
CA CYS A 145 21.60 20.52 12.84
C CYS A 145 22.60 20.05 13.90
N HIS A 146 22.22 20.19 15.17
CA HIS A 146 22.90 19.55 16.29
C HIS A 146 22.32 18.15 16.49
N CYS A 147 23.09 17.14 16.12
CA CYS A 147 22.64 15.75 16.15
C CYS A 147 22.89 15.09 17.51
N PRO A 148 21.86 14.53 18.17
CA PRO A 148 22.07 13.68 19.33
C PRO A 148 22.78 12.38 18.90
N LYS A 149 23.72 11.90 19.72
CA LYS A 149 24.37 10.60 19.45
C LYS A 149 23.34 9.46 19.49
N PRO A 150 23.44 8.44 18.60
CA PRO A 150 24.53 8.19 17.65
C PRO A 150 24.30 8.77 16.25
N TYR A 151 23.39 9.74 16.08
CA TYR A 151 23.06 10.26 14.76
C TYR A 151 24.08 11.30 14.27
N GLY A 152 24.23 11.38 12.95
CA GLY A 152 25.10 12.31 12.24
C GLY A 152 24.58 12.61 10.84
N GLY A 153 25.38 13.33 10.04
CA GLY A 153 24.96 13.91 8.77
C GLY A 153 24.49 15.36 8.89
N THR A 154 24.20 16.01 7.76
CA THR A 154 23.82 17.44 7.74
C THR A 154 22.43 17.69 8.31
N THR A 155 21.56 16.67 8.28
CA THR A 155 20.20 16.71 8.80
C THR A 155 19.96 15.63 9.88
N CYS A 156 21.02 15.09 10.48
CA CYS A 156 20.94 13.98 11.45
C CYS A 156 20.27 12.71 10.89
N GLU A 157 20.36 12.50 9.58
CA GLU A 157 19.65 11.45 8.86
C GLU A 157 20.33 10.08 8.94
N LYS A 158 21.59 10.01 9.39
CA LYS A 158 22.39 8.78 9.44
C LYS A 158 22.74 8.39 10.86
N VAL A 159 22.98 7.11 11.09
CA VAL A 159 23.59 6.61 12.34
C VAL A 159 25.09 6.47 12.11
N GLU A 160 25.90 7.05 12.99
CA GLU A 160 27.36 6.99 12.94
C GLU A 160 27.89 5.68 13.55
N ASP A 161 29.05 5.23 13.06
CA ASP A 161 29.70 4.01 13.54
C ASP A 161 30.35 4.22 14.91
N MET A 162 29.65 3.77 15.96
CA MET A 162 30.13 3.80 17.36
C MET A 162 31.15 2.69 17.68
N CYS A 163 31.46 1.82 16.71
CA CYS A 163 32.30 0.63 16.86
C CYS A 163 33.75 0.79 16.34
N LEU A 164 34.10 1.88 15.63
CA LEU A 164 35.41 2.05 14.96
C LEU A 164 36.65 1.80 15.83
N GLU A 165 36.57 2.03 17.14
CA GLU A 165 37.67 1.83 18.10
C GLU A 165 37.34 0.81 19.20
N LYS A 166 36.26 0.05 19.05
CA LYS A 166 35.76 -0.86 20.09
C LYS A 166 36.22 -2.29 19.82
N ASN A 167 36.80 -2.93 20.83
CA ASN A 167 37.27 -4.30 20.72
C ASN A 167 36.32 -5.28 21.42
N CYS A 168 35.62 -6.09 20.62
CA CYS A 168 34.74 -7.15 21.09
C CYS A 168 35.41 -8.53 21.12
N HIS A 169 36.75 -8.62 21.06
CA HIS A 169 37.55 -9.85 21.09
C HIS A 169 36.95 -10.98 20.22
N PHE A 170 36.23 -11.93 20.84
CA PHE A 170 35.56 -13.05 20.18
C PHE A 170 34.06 -12.81 20.01
N GLY A 171 33.70 -11.66 19.44
CA GLY A 171 32.34 -11.22 19.20
C GLY A 171 32.30 -10.16 18.12
N ASP A 172 31.08 -9.78 17.74
CA ASP A 172 30.83 -8.72 16.76
C ASP A 172 30.34 -7.45 17.50
N CYS A 173 30.77 -6.28 17.06
CA CYS A 173 30.32 -5.00 17.62
C CYS A 173 29.00 -4.57 16.98
N LEU A 174 28.03 -4.20 17.80
CA LEU A 174 26.70 -3.77 17.37
C LEU A 174 26.46 -2.34 17.82
N VAL A 175 25.89 -1.52 16.94
CA VAL A 175 25.43 -0.17 17.28
C VAL A 175 24.06 -0.27 17.94
N ILE A 176 23.79 0.57 18.94
CA ILE A 176 22.48 0.67 19.62
C ILE A 176 22.13 2.15 19.82
N LEU A 177 20.84 2.46 19.94
CA LEU A 177 20.37 3.85 20.09
C LEU A 177 20.44 4.37 21.54
N THR A 178 20.78 3.50 22.49
CA THR A 178 20.89 3.85 23.91
C THR A 178 22.36 3.94 24.35
N PRO A 179 22.74 4.87 25.26
CA PRO A 179 24.10 4.93 25.80
C PRO A 179 24.54 3.57 26.37
N PRO A 180 25.78 3.09 26.09
CA PRO A 180 26.92 3.79 25.47
C PRO A 180 26.95 3.75 23.93
N TYR A 181 25.82 3.50 23.27
CA TYR A 181 25.60 3.47 21.82
C TYR A 181 26.28 2.32 21.07
N PHE A 182 26.92 1.40 21.78
CA PHE A 182 27.42 0.14 21.24
C PHE A 182 27.29 -1.00 22.26
N LYS A 183 27.28 -2.25 21.77
CA LYS A 183 27.38 -3.47 22.59
C LYS A 183 28.07 -4.59 21.82
N CYS A 184 28.75 -5.51 22.51
CA CYS A 184 29.31 -6.69 21.86
C CYS A 184 28.33 -7.88 21.86
N SER A 185 28.15 -8.50 20.70
CA SER A 185 27.49 -9.80 20.54
C SER A 185 28.54 -10.91 20.56
N CYS A 186 28.61 -11.63 21.68
CA CYS A 186 29.66 -12.64 21.88
C CYS A 186 29.36 -13.96 21.18
N LYS A 187 30.32 -14.46 20.42
CA LYS A 187 30.23 -15.80 19.82
C LYS A 187 30.34 -16.83 20.95
N PRO A 188 29.49 -17.86 21.01
CA PRO A 188 29.62 -18.88 22.04
C PRO A 188 30.98 -19.59 21.95
N PRO A 189 31.65 -19.87 23.10
CA PRO A 189 31.18 -19.78 24.48
C PRO A 189 31.55 -18.47 25.22
N TYR A 190 31.97 -17.42 24.51
CA TYR A 190 32.46 -16.18 25.12
C TYR A 190 31.36 -15.36 25.80
N LYS A 191 31.72 -14.63 26.86
CA LYS A 191 30.77 -13.89 27.71
C LYS A 191 30.84 -12.39 27.49
N ARG A 192 29.67 -11.73 27.58
CA ARG A 192 29.52 -10.27 27.65
C ARG A 192 30.29 -9.71 28.88
N PRO A 193 30.68 -8.42 28.88
CA PRO A 193 30.40 -7.40 27.85
C PRO A 193 31.42 -7.32 26.71
N SER A 194 32.65 -7.83 26.87
CA SER A 194 33.73 -7.69 25.87
C SER A 194 34.06 -8.97 25.08
N CYS A 195 33.42 -10.09 25.39
CA CYS A 195 33.68 -11.40 24.76
C CYS A 195 35.13 -11.89 24.90
N GLN A 196 35.86 -11.38 25.89
CA GLN A 196 37.24 -11.79 26.17
C GLN A 196 37.31 -13.14 26.87
N ARG A 197 36.35 -13.43 27.76
CA ARG A 197 36.37 -14.62 28.64
C ARG A 197 35.41 -15.69 28.13
N ALA A 198 35.91 -16.91 27.97
CA ALA A 198 35.10 -18.07 27.61
C ALA A 198 34.37 -18.66 28.83
N SER A 199 33.14 -19.13 28.62
CA SER A 199 32.41 -19.97 29.57
C SER A 199 32.98 -21.39 29.59
N LYS A 200 32.79 -22.10 30.71
CA LYS A 200 33.03 -23.55 30.73
C LYS A 200 32.05 -24.22 29.75
N GLN A 201 32.56 -25.15 28.94
CA GLN A 201 31.73 -25.90 28.00
C GLN A 201 30.60 -26.61 28.74
N CYS A 202 29.38 -26.49 28.20
CA CYS A 202 28.19 -27.14 28.75
C CYS A 202 27.88 -26.79 30.22
N SER A 203 28.41 -25.68 30.76
CA SER A 203 28.16 -25.26 32.15
C SER A 203 28.07 -23.74 32.27
N PRO A 204 26.85 -23.17 32.36
CA PRO A 204 25.55 -23.85 32.29
C PRO A 204 25.27 -24.46 30.90
N ASN A 205 24.31 -25.39 30.80
CA ASN A 205 23.93 -25.99 29.52
C ASN A 205 23.44 -24.90 28.55
N PRO A 206 24.13 -24.65 27.42
CA PRO A 206 23.78 -23.61 26.47
C PRO A 206 22.62 -23.99 25.53
N CYS A 207 22.27 -25.28 25.43
CA CYS A 207 21.21 -25.78 24.55
C CYS A 207 19.82 -25.48 25.14
N LYS A 208 18.89 -25.06 24.28
CA LYS A 208 17.49 -24.73 24.58
C LYS A 208 16.59 -25.96 24.40
N ASN A 209 15.31 -25.83 24.78
CA ASN A 209 14.26 -26.81 24.53
C ASN A 209 14.62 -28.26 24.90
N GLY A 210 15.31 -28.46 26.04
CA GLY A 210 15.72 -29.79 26.51
C GLY A 210 16.93 -30.40 25.80
N GLY A 211 17.64 -29.62 24.96
CA GLY A 211 18.84 -30.05 24.25
C GLY A 211 19.97 -30.50 25.19
N THR A 212 20.69 -31.56 24.77
CA THR A 212 21.84 -32.09 25.52
C THR A 212 23.15 -31.52 24.97
N CYS A 213 23.93 -30.84 25.82
CA CYS A 213 25.23 -30.31 25.41
C CYS A 213 26.32 -31.38 25.43
N ILE A 214 26.99 -31.54 24.30
CA ILE A 214 28.09 -32.48 24.09
C ILE A 214 29.38 -31.69 24.02
N ARG A 215 30.33 -32.01 24.91
CA ARG A 215 31.66 -31.39 24.94
C ARG A 215 32.46 -31.86 23.73
N ASN A 216 33.13 -30.92 23.06
CA ASN A 216 34.08 -31.24 21.99
C ASN A 216 35.51 -31.27 22.56
N ARG A 217 36.44 -31.93 21.85
CA ARG A 217 37.87 -32.01 22.17
C ARG A 217 38.51 -30.64 22.31
N TYR A 218 38.08 -29.67 21.50
CA TYR A 218 38.53 -28.27 21.59
C TYR A 218 37.76 -27.50 22.65
N ARG A 219 38.45 -26.93 23.65
CA ARG A 219 37.87 -26.22 24.82
C ARG A 219 36.88 -25.09 24.48
N SER A 220 36.92 -24.54 23.27
CA SER A 220 36.04 -23.47 22.79
C SER A 220 34.86 -23.97 21.95
N LYS A 221 34.72 -25.28 21.70
CA LYS A 221 33.64 -25.84 20.88
C LYS A 221 32.77 -26.79 21.71
N PHE A 222 31.47 -26.77 21.46
CA PHE A 222 30.50 -27.72 21.96
C PHE A 222 29.41 -27.87 20.89
N THR A 223 28.64 -28.96 20.98
CA THR A 223 27.52 -29.22 20.07
C THR A 223 26.28 -29.52 20.89
N CYS A 224 25.14 -29.01 20.46
CA CYS A 224 23.85 -29.35 21.06
C CYS A 224 23.23 -30.52 20.29
N LYS A 225 22.84 -31.58 21.00
CA LYS A 225 21.96 -32.62 20.48
C LYS A 225 20.52 -32.21 20.79
N CYS A 226 19.75 -31.93 19.74
CA CYS A 226 18.38 -31.47 19.87
C CYS A 226 17.39 -32.63 19.94
N PRO A 227 16.41 -32.59 20.86
CA PRO A 227 15.28 -33.50 20.80
C PRO A 227 14.37 -33.10 19.62
N GLU A 228 13.87 -34.08 18.87
CA GLU A 228 12.86 -33.84 17.83
C GLU A 228 11.58 -33.24 18.46
N PRO A 229 10.90 -32.27 17.81
CA PRO A 229 11.16 -31.70 16.47
C PRO A 229 12.01 -30.40 16.48
N PHE A 230 12.80 -30.15 17.53
CA PHE A 230 13.60 -28.92 17.64
C PHE A 230 14.91 -29.01 16.84
N ARG A 231 15.29 -27.89 16.21
CA ARG A 231 16.51 -27.77 15.41
C ARG A 231 17.29 -26.49 15.73
N GLY A 232 18.37 -26.25 14.99
CA GLY A 232 19.26 -25.11 15.18
C GLY A 232 20.48 -25.41 16.06
N ARG A 233 21.43 -24.47 16.09
CA ARG A 233 22.72 -24.65 16.76
C ARG A 233 22.60 -24.83 18.27
N PHE A 234 21.56 -24.25 18.86
CA PHE A 234 21.23 -24.32 20.28
C PHE A 234 19.85 -24.93 20.52
N CYS A 235 19.27 -25.66 19.56
CA CYS A 235 17.93 -26.22 19.66
C CYS A 235 16.83 -25.16 19.90
N GLU A 236 17.04 -23.95 19.38
CA GLU A 236 16.22 -22.76 19.57
C GLU A 236 15.06 -22.66 18.57
N ILE A 237 15.12 -23.43 17.48
CA ILE A 237 14.15 -23.41 16.38
C ILE A 237 13.12 -24.52 16.64
N GLY A 238 11.84 -24.14 16.74
CA GLY A 238 10.74 -25.07 16.96
C GLY A 238 10.09 -25.59 15.67
N PRO A 239 9.15 -26.56 15.77
CA PRO A 239 8.45 -27.10 14.61
C PRO A 239 7.58 -26.08 13.88
N ASN A 240 7.09 -25.06 14.60
CA ASN A 240 6.27 -23.97 14.05
C ASN A 240 7.13 -22.79 13.57
N ASP A 241 8.47 -22.90 13.63
CA ASP A 241 9.40 -21.88 13.15
C ASP A 241 9.69 -22.14 11.66
N CYS A 242 8.63 -21.89 10.89
CA CYS A 242 8.49 -22.06 9.45
C CYS A 242 7.93 -20.76 8.85
N TYR A 243 8.01 -20.60 7.53
CA TYR A 243 7.38 -19.48 6.83
C TYR A 243 6.18 -20.00 6.00
N GLU A 244 5.13 -19.18 5.91
CA GLU A 244 3.94 -19.44 5.08
C GLU A 244 4.21 -19.01 3.62
N GLU A 245 3.24 -19.13 2.70
CA GLU A 245 3.44 -18.73 1.30
C GLU A 245 3.94 -17.28 1.14
N ASP A 246 3.56 -16.38 2.06
CA ASP A 246 4.12 -15.04 2.20
C ASP A 246 5.24 -15.00 3.24
N SER A 247 6.48 -15.15 2.78
CA SER A 247 7.67 -15.16 3.65
C SER A 247 8.04 -13.79 4.23
N SER A 248 7.42 -12.68 3.78
CA SER A 248 7.63 -11.32 4.30
C SER A 248 7.13 -11.15 5.74
N THR A 249 6.14 -11.95 6.12
CA THR A 249 5.54 -11.98 7.46
C THR A 249 6.33 -12.86 8.43
N TYR A 250 7.36 -13.57 7.98
CA TYR A 250 8.14 -14.46 8.83
C TYR A 250 8.80 -13.68 9.99
N ARG A 251 8.45 -14.06 11.23
CA ARG A 251 9.00 -13.48 12.48
C ARG A 251 9.67 -14.53 13.37
N GLY A 252 10.07 -15.65 12.76
CA GLY A 252 10.77 -16.75 13.43
C GLY A 252 12.19 -16.43 13.91
N ARG A 253 12.86 -17.43 14.47
CA ARG A 253 14.15 -17.27 15.17
C ARG A 253 15.34 -17.93 14.46
N VAL A 254 15.14 -18.46 13.26
CA VAL A 254 16.25 -18.95 12.42
C VAL A 254 17.25 -17.81 12.19
N SER A 255 18.53 -18.06 12.42
CA SER A 255 19.64 -17.10 12.24
C SER A 255 20.82 -17.74 11.50
N GLN A 256 20.55 -18.71 10.65
CA GLN A 256 21.55 -19.46 9.89
C GLN A 256 21.14 -19.49 8.41
N ALA A 257 22.12 -19.23 7.55
CA ALA A 257 22.01 -19.30 6.11
C ALA A 257 22.01 -20.77 5.61
N GLU A 258 21.47 -21.05 4.42
CA GLU A 258 21.44 -22.39 3.81
C GLU A 258 22.86 -22.99 3.66
N ASN A 259 23.87 -22.15 3.41
CA ASN A 259 25.28 -22.56 3.37
C ASN A 259 25.92 -22.80 4.75
N GLY A 260 25.14 -22.73 5.83
CA GLY A 260 25.54 -22.97 7.22
C GLY A 260 26.20 -21.77 7.92
N ARG A 261 26.40 -20.63 7.26
CA ARG A 261 26.96 -19.42 7.89
C ARG A 261 25.96 -18.78 8.84
N THR A 262 26.48 -18.15 9.90
CA THR A 262 25.66 -17.41 10.86
C THR A 262 25.33 -16.03 10.31
N CYS A 263 24.05 -15.65 10.40
CA CYS A 263 23.57 -14.34 10.02
C CYS A 263 24.23 -13.23 10.86
N LEU A 264 24.57 -12.13 10.21
CA LEU A 264 24.93 -10.87 10.84
C LEU A 264 23.71 -10.27 11.52
N HIS A 265 23.95 -9.57 12.62
CA HIS A 265 22.92 -8.77 13.27
C HIS A 265 22.53 -7.57 12.39
N TRP A 266 21.25 -7.25 12.32
CA TRP A 266 20.77 -6.12 11.53
C TRP A 266 21.26 -4.76 12.04
N ASN A 267 21.66 -4.68 13.30
CA ASN A 267 22.32 -3.52 13.91
C ASN A 267 23.85 -3.64 13.97
N SER A 268 24.44 -4.50 13.12
CA SER A 268 25.89 -4.58 12.94
C SER A 268 26.42 -3.29 12.33
N HIS A 269 27.55 -2.79 12.84
CA HIS A 269 28.15 -1.56 12.32
C HIS A 269 28.58 -1.67 10.85
N HIS A 270 28.79 -2.88 10.34
CA HIS A 270 29.07 -3.13 8.93
C HIS A 270 27.86 -2.91 8.00
N LEU A 271 26.65 -2.75 8.54
CA LEU A 271 25.41 -2.60 7.77
C LEU A 271 24.87 -1.17 7.73
N LEU A 272 25.57 -0.19 8.31
CA LEU A 272 25.08 1.20 8.41
C LEU A 272 24.77 1.83 7.05
N ASP A 273 25.55 1.49 6.02
CA ASP A 273 25.34 1.96 4.63
C ASP A 273 24.48 0.99 3.78
N HIS A 274 23.98 -0.11 4.36
CA HIS A 274 23.16 -1.09 3.64
C HIS A 274 21.67 -0.72 3.73
N PRO A 275 20.88 -1.03 2.70
CA PRO A 275 19.47 -0.59 2.62
C PRO A 275 18.57 -1.21 3.69
N PHE A 276 18.88 -2.42 4.15
CA PHE A 276 18.15 -3.11 5.21
C PHE A 276 19.02 -3.22 6.46
N ASN A 277 18.74 -2.40 7.45
CA ASN A 277 19.45 -2.43 8.72
C ASN A 277 18.51 -1.97 9.84
N ALA A 278 18.92 -2.14 11.10
CA ALA A 278 18.07 -1.83 12.25
C ALA A 278 17.75 -0.34 12.45
N PHE A 279 18.35 0.55 11.67
CA PHE A 279 18.19 2.01 11.77
C PHE A 279 17.44 2.62 10.58
N MET A 280 16.95 1.79 9.65
CA MET A 280 16.08 2.25 8.57
C MET A 280 14.71 2.67 9.12
N GLU A 281 14.02 3.54 8.38
CA GLU A 281 12.62 3.89 8.67
C GLU A 281 11.76 2.62 8.60
N ASP A 282 10.83 2.47 9.56
CA ASP A 282 9.93 1.31 9.67
C ASP A 282 10.61 -0.06 9.86
N ALA A 283 11.87 -0.14 10.34
CA ALA A 283 12.58 -1.40 10.57
C ALA A 283 11.76 -2.43 11.38
N ASP A 284 11.06 -1.97 12.42
CA ASP A 284 10.19 -2.80 13.26
C ASP A 284 9.04 -3.46 12.46
N SER A 285 8.50 -2.78 11.45
CA SER A 285 7.43 -3.30 10.60
C SER A 285 7.89 -4.51 9.79
N TYR A 286 9.16 -4.50 9.35
CA TYR A 286 9.82 -5.62 8.67
C TYR A 286 10.33 -6.70 9.64
N GLY A 287 10.10 -6.52 10.95
CA GLY A 287 10.65 -7.37 11.99
C GLY A 287 12.17 -7.28 12.11
N ILE A 288 12.78 -6.21 11.59
CA ILE A 288 14.21 -5.95 11.69
C ILE A 288 14.47 -5.17 12.99
N GLY A 289 15.53 -5.54 13.72
CA GLY A 289 15.87 -4.88 14.98
C GLY A 289 17.17 -5.39 15.57
N GLU A 290 17.31 -5.35 16.89
CA GLU A 290 18.54 -5.73 17.60
C GLU A 290 18.78 -7.25 17.70
N HIS A 291 18.63 -7.99 16.60
CA HIS A 291 18.84 -9.42 16.48
C HIS A 291 19.45 -9.79 15.12
N ASN A 292 19.73 -11.07 14.89
CA ASN A 292 20.25 -11.61 13.63
C ASN A 292 19.33 -12.67 13.01
N PHE A 293 18.07 -12.70 13.40
CA PHE A 293 17.08 -13.59 12.79
C PHE A 293 16.81 -13.21 11.33
N CYS A 294 16.62 -14.20 10.50
CA CYS A 294 16.31 -14.06 9.09
C CYS A 294 14.99 -13.32 8.89
N ARG A 295 14.96 -12.44 7.90
CA ARG A 295 13.79 -11.63 7.53
C ARG A 295 13.70 -11.59 6.03
N ASN A 296 12.54 -11.18 5.53
CA ASN A 296 12.35 -10.95 4.11
C ASN A 296 11.76 -9.55 3.87
N PRO A 297 12.53 -8.49 4.16
CA PRO A 297 12.05 -7.11 4.10
C PRO A 297 11.81 -6.59 2.67
N ASP A 298 12.32 -7.29 1.67
CA ASP A 298 12.23 -6.99 0.24
C ASP A 298 11.32 -7.95 -0.54
N GLU A 299 10.57 -8.81 0.16
CA GLU A 299 9.60 -9.74 -0.43
C GLU A 299 10.25 -10.69 -1.46
N ASP A 300 11.48 -11.15 -1.17
CA ASP A 300 12.20 -12.19 -1.90
C ASP A 300 11.54 -13.59 -1.72
N GLU A 301 12.07 -14.64 -2.34
CA GLU A 301 11.51 -15.99 -2.36
C GLU A 301 11.47 -16.62 -0.95
N LYS A 302 12.49 -16.34 -0.14
CA LYS A 302 12.65 -16.90 1.20
C LYS A 302 13.24 -15.86 2.16
N PRO A 303 13.05 -16.03 3.48
CA PRO A 303 13.79 -15.24 4.45
C PRO A 303 15.29 -15.37 4.23
N TRP A 304 16.00 -14.25 4.28
CA TRP A 304 17.44 -14.18 4.08
C TRP A 304 18.09 -13.35 5.19
N CYS A 305 19.42 -13.30 5.17
CA CYS A 305 20.19 -12.45 6.05
C CYS A 305 21.53 -12.07 5.44
N TYR A 306 22.15 -11.00 5.96
CA TYR A 306 23.55 -10.69 5.64
C TYR A 306 24.50 -11.69 6.30
N ILE A 307 25.56 -12.07 5.60
CA ILE A 307 26.61 -12.96 6.06
C ILE A 307 27.98 -12.32 5.83
N ARG A 308 29.00 -12.72 6.60
CA ARG A 308 30.38 -12.28 6.36
C ARG A 308 31.13 -13.32 5.54
N LYS A 309 31.67 -12.92 4.39
CA LYS A 309 32.47 -13.76 3.47
C LYS A 309 33.77 -13.04 3.16
N ASN A 310 34.92 -13.64 3.49
CA ASN A 310 36.24 -13.05 3.27
C ASN A 310 36.43 -11.63 3.83
N ASN A 311 35.84 -11.34 5.00
CA ASN A 311 35.76 -10.00 5.62
C ASN A 311 34.90 -8.96 4.89
N GLU A 312 34.20 -9.35 3.82
CA GLU A 312 33.18 -8.53 3.16
C GLU A 312 31.78 -8.96 3.63
N VAL A 313 30.83 -8.02 3.51
CA VAL A 313 29.41 -8.28 3.72
C VAL A 313 28.83 -8.79 2.42
N ASP A 314 28.15 -9.93 2.49
CA ASP A 314 27.40 -10.56 1.41
C ASP A 314 26.02 -10.94 1.97
N TRP A 315 25.14 -11.55 1.17
CA TRP A 315 23.83 -12.02 1.63
C TRP A 315 23.57 -13.47 1.18
N GLU A 316 22.67 -14.17 1.88
CA GLU A 316 22.31 -15.55 1.56
C GLU A 316 20.90 -15.89 2.09
N TYR A 317 20.19 -16.79 1.41
CA TYR A 317 18.93 -17.33 1.91
C TYR A 317 19.13 -18.13 3.20
N CYS A 318 18.12 -18.12 4.05
CA CYS A 318 18.15 -18.81 5.32
C CYS A 318 17.57 -20.22 5.25
N ASP A 319 18.07 -21.08 6.15
CA ASP A 319 17.55 -22.43 6.37
C ASP A 319 16.21 -22.40 7.15
N VAL A 320 15.21 -21.75 6.57
CA VAL A 320 13.83 -21.73 7.05
C VAL A 320 13.02 -22.67 6.17
N SER A 321 12.20 -23.53 6.79
CA SER A 321 11.32 -24.46 6.07
C SER A 321 9.95 -23.82 5.81
N LEU A 322 9.28 -24.21 4.73
CA LEU A 322 7.86 -23.91 4.50
C LEU A 322 7.00 -24.63 5.54
N CYS A 323 5.95 -23.98 6.02
CA CYS A 323 4.97 -24.63 6.89
C CYS A 323 4.23 -25.72 6.09
N ALA A 324 4.19 -26.95 6.61
CA ALA A 324 3.45 -28.04 5.97
C ALA A 324 1.94 -27.73 6.05
N ALA A 325 1.28 -27.66 4.89
CA ALA A 325 -0.17 -27.59 4.83
C ALA A 325 -0.75 -28.93 5.32
N GLU A 326 -1.78 -28.89 6.18
CA GLU A 326 -2.53 -30.09 6.53
C GLU A 326 -3.23 -30.62 5.27
N GLU A 327 -2.81 -31.80 4.81
CA GLU A 327 -3.37 -32.48 3.64
C GLU A 327 -4.81 -32.92 3.93
N THR A 328 -5.79 -32.32 3.26
CA THR A 328 -7.16 -32.87 3.18
C THR A 328 -7.28 -33.83 1.98
N PRO A 329 -7.90 -35.01 2.12
CA PRO A 329 -7.90 -36.04 1.08
C PRO A 329 -8.86 -35.73 -0.08
N THR A 330 -8.41 -36.08 -1.28
CA THR A 330 -9.06 -36.00 -2.59
C THR A 330 -10.16 -37.07 -2.78
N GLU A 331 -11.26 -36.71 -3.46
CA GLU A 331 -12.23 -37.65 -4.05
C GLU A 331 -12.18 -37.55 -5.61
N PRO A 332 -12.41 -38.65 -6.39
CA PRO A 332 -12.08 -38.72 -7.82
C PRO A 332 -13.22 -38.28 -8.77
N PRO A 333 -12.95 -38.19 -10.09
CA PRO A 333 -13.46 -37.11 -10.95
C PRO A 333 -14.54 -37.53 -11.95
N THR A 334 -15.35 -36.57 -12.37
CA THR A 334 -16.03 -36.57 -13.69
C THR A 334 -16.30 -35.14 -14.14
N ASP A 335 -15.46 -34.60 -15.03
CA ASP A 335 -15.82 -33.89 -16.29
C ASP A 335 -14.62 -33.12 -16.89
N PRO A 336 -14.65 -32.77 -18.21
CA PRO A 336 -13.47 -32.58 -19.06
C PRO A 336 -12.63 -31.33 -18.74
N PRO A 337 -11.39 -31.22 -19.27
CA PRO A 337 -10.39 -30.28 -18.77
C PRO A 337 -10.86 -28.83 -18.98
N GLU A 338 -11.20 -28.15 -17.88
CA GLU A 338 -11.23 -26.70 -17.86
C GLU A 338 -9.81 -26.18 -18.10
N VAL A 339 -9.65 -25.45 -19.21
CA VAL A 339 -8.36 -24.92 -19.70
C VAL A 339 -7.80 -23.83 -18.77
N PHE A 340 -8.56 -23.40 -17.76
CA PHE A 340 -8.07 -22.57 -16.65
C PHE A 340 -8.54 -23.14 -15.32
N GLN A 341 -7.62 -23.63 -14.48
CA GLN A 341 -7.97 -24.28 -13.21
C GLN A 341 -8.33 -23.27 -12.10
N THR A 342 -7.81 -22.03 -12.19
CA THR A 342 -8.06 -20.95 -11.23
C THR A 342 -8.05 -19.58 -11.92
N CYS A 343 -8.82 -18.62 -11.39
CA CYS A 343 -8.80 -17.23 -11.85
C CYS A 343 -7.99 -16.35 -10.90
N GLY A 344 -7.48 -15.21 -11.39
CA GLY A 344 -6.88 -14.17 -10.54
C GLY A 344 -5.58 -14.58 -9.85
N GLN A 345 -4.89 -15.61 -10.35
CA GLN A 345 -3.69 -16.19 -9.75
C GLN A 345 -2.48 -16.07 -10.70
N PRO A 346 -1.72 -14.95 -10.68
CA PRO A 346 -0.51 -14.84 -11.49
C PRO A 346 0.60 -15.77 -10.97
N GLU A 347 1.36 -16.40 -11.85
CA GLU A 347 2.55 -17.21 -11.47
C GLU A 347 3.70 -16.35 -10.97
N VAL A 348 3.80 -15.12 -11.47
CA VAL A 348 4.70 -14.10 -10.94
C VAL A 348 3.94 -13.33 -9.87
N ARG A 349 3.93 -13.83 -8.63
CA ARG A 349 3.36 -13.09 -7.47
C ARG A 349 4.29 -11.99 -6.93
N ARG A 350 5.44 -11.70 -7.59
CA ARG A 350 6.45 -10.75 -7.09
C ARG A 350 6.13 -9.28 -7.41
N THR A 351 6.18 -8.44 -6.37
CA THR A 351 6.21 -6.98 -6.42
C THR A 351 7.67 -6.49 -6.54
N LEU A 352 8.08 -6.06 -7.74
CA LEU A 352 9.27 -5.22 -7.89
C LEU A 352 9.02 -3.83 -7.29
N LYS A 353 10.08 -3.23 -6.74
CA LYS A 353 10.23 -1.85 -6.22
C LYS A 353 9.17 -0.85 -6.69
N LYS A 354 8.55 -0.18 -5.71
CA LYS A 354 7.78 1.05 -5.89
C LYS A 354 8.72 2.18 -6.35
N ILE A 355 8.66 2.53 -7.63
CA ILE A 355 9.18 3.79 -8.17
C ILE A 355 7.96 4.65 -8.55
N TYR A 356 8.02 5.93 -8.21
CA TYR A 356 6.96 6.92 -8.40
C TYR A 356 6.62 7.09 -9.91
N GLY A 357 5.33 7.28 -10.26
CA GLY A 357 4.90 7.63 -11.64
C GLY A 357 4.50 6.48 -12.57
N GLY A 358 4.19 5.29 -12.03
CA GLY A 358 3.93 4.07 -12.82
C GLY A 358 5.22 3.28 -13.07
N SER A 359 5.24 2.01 -12.68
CA SER A 359 6.41 1.13 -12.83
C SER A 359 6.29 0.28 -14.07
N LYS A 360 7.41 -0.07 -14.71
CA LYS A 360 7.41 -1.11 -15.73
C LYS A 360 6.90 -2.42 -15.10
N ALA A 361 5.78 -2.92 -15.59
CA ALA A 361 5.23 -4.18 -15.15
C ALA A 361 6.22 -5.31 -15.52
N THR A 362 6.37 -6.30 -14.65
CA THR A 362 7.09 -7.53 -14.99
C THR A 362 6.22 -8.38 -15.90
N ALA A 363 6.83 -9.06 -16.87
CA ALA A 363 6.10 -10.01 -17.72
C ALA A 363 5.42 -11.08 -16.84
N GLY A 364 4.10 -11.26 -17.02
CA GLY A 364 3.29 -12.20 -16.24
C GLY A 364 2.80 -11.67 -14.88
N LYS A 365 3.07 -10.41 -14.52
CA LYS A 365 2.51 -9.76 -13.31
C LYS A 365 1.00 -9.49 -13.45
N HIS A 366 0.58 -9.08 -14.65
CA HIS A 366 -0.83 -8.85 -15.03
C HIS A 366 -1.20 -9.76 -16.21
N PRO A 367 -1.24 -11.09 -16.04
CA PRO A 367 -1.34 -12.06 -17.14
C PRO A 367 -2.73 -12.08 -17.83
N TRP A 368 -3.70 -11.38 -17.27
CA TRP A 368 -5.03 -11.15 -17.87
C TRP A 368 -5.08 -9.89 -18.75
N MET A 369 -4.02 -9.10 -18.79
CA MET A 369 -3.98 -7.88 -19.60
C MET A 369 -4.12 -8.22 -21.10
N ALA A 370 -5.06 -7.55 -21.76
CA ALA A 370 -5.27 -7.66 -23.20
C ALA A 370 -4.95 -6.33 -23.88
N SER A 371 -4.21 -6.38 -24.98
CA SER A 371 -4.01 -5.24 -25.88
C SER A 371 -4.99 -5.37 -27.05
N LEU A 372 -5.91 -4.43 -27.18
CA LEU A 372 -6.79 -4.32 -28.34
C LEU A 372 -6.07 -3.52 -29.42
N GLN A 373 -6.01 -4.10 -30.62
CA GLN A 373 -5.25 -3.58 -31.75
C GLN A 373 -6.13 -3.50 -32.99
N ILE A 374 -5.90 -2.46 -33.79
CA ILE A 374 -6.45 -2.34 -35.14
C ILE A 374 -5.32 -2.47 -36.16
N GLN A 375 -5.63 -3.03 -37.32
CA GLN A 375 -4.67 -3.13 -38.40
C GLN A 375 -4.52 -1.78 -39.11
N THR A 376 -3.29 -1.29 -39.23
CA THR A 376 -2.94 -0.07 -39.98
C THR A 376 -1.94 -0.41 -41.10
N PRO A 377 -1.74 0.47 -42.09
CA PRO A 377 -0.75 0.25 -43.15
C PRO A 377 0.67 -0.04 -42.64
N ASP A 378 1.03 0.50 -41.47
CA ASP A 378 2.34 0.36 -40.84
C ASP A 378 2.42 -0.83 -39.85
N GLY A 379 1.35 -1.63 -39.76
CA GLY A 379 1.22 -2.78 -38.85
C GLY A 379 0.08 -2.63 -37.85
N ASN A 380 0.02 -3.52 -36.86
CA ASN A 380 -1.02 -3.47 -35.83
C ASN A 380 -0.74 -2.36 -34.81
N LYS A 381 -1.73 -1.51 -34.58
CA LYS A 381 -1.65 -0.39 -33.64
C LYS A 381 -2.54 -0.65 -32.42
N HIS A 382 -1.95 -0.60 -31.24
CA HIS A 382 -2.67 -0.60 -29.96
C HIS A 382 -3.52 0.67 -29.82
N PHE A 383 -4.75 0.52 -29.35
CA PHE A 383 -5.65 1.65 -29.11
C PHE A 383 -6.41 1.60 -27.77
N CYS A 384 -6.66 0.40 -27.22
CA CYS A 384 -7.29 0.23 -25.92
C CYS A 384 -6.75 -1.00 -25.18
N GLY A 385 -6.94 -1.00 -23.86
CA GLY A 385 -6.77 -2.16 -22.99
C GLY A 385 -8.02 -3.05 -22.91
N GLY A 386 -7.84 -4.20 -22.30
CA GLY A 386 -8.90 -5.14 -21.98
C GLY A 386 -8.43 -6.16 -20.94
N VAL A 387 -9.32 -7.04 -20.53
CA VAL A 387 -9.04 -8.05 -19.51
C VAL A 387 -9.65 -9.39 -19.88
N LEU A 388 -8.82 -10.43 -19.91
CA LEU A 388 -9.25 -11.80 -20.15
C LEU A 388 -9.98 -12.34 -18.90
N ILE A 389 -11.25 -12.73 -19.06
CA ILE A 389 -12.10 -13.22 -17.97
C ILE A 389 -12.50 -14.69 -18.15
N LYS A 390 -12.46 -15.20 -19.38
CA LYS A 390 -12.51 -16.63 -19.74
C LYS A 390 -11.66 -16.85 -20.99
N SER A 391 -11.31 -18.10 -21.29
CA SER A 391 -10.47 -18.48 -22.45
C SER A 391 -10.84 -17.77 -23.76
N CYS A 392 -12.15 -17.61 -24.06
CA CYS A 392 -12.63 -16.96 -25.28
C CYS A 392 -13.24 -15.57 -25.07
N TRP A 393 -13.11 -14.97 -23.89
CA TRP A 393 -13.85 -13.76 -23.54
C TRP A 393 -12.96 -12.70 -22.90
N VAL A 394 -12.94 -11.54 -23.53
CA VAL A 394 -12.26 -10.34 -23.04
C VAL A 394 -13.29 -9.27 -22.72
N LEU A 395 -13.13 -8.65 -21.56
CA LEU A 395 -13.92 -7.51 -21.10
C LEU A 395 -13.14 -6.22 -21.39
N THR A 396 -13.83 -5.16 -21.80
CA THR A 396 -13.24 -3.84 -22.08
C THR A 396 -14.31 -2.73 -21.94
N ALA A 397 -13.94 -1.49 -22.17
CA ALA A 397 -14.86 -0.35 -22.18
C ALA A 397 -15.67 -0.32 -23.49
N ALA A 398 -16.92 0.15 -23.42
CA ALA A 398 -17.80 0.28 -24.58
C ALA A 398 -17.32 1.37 -25.54
N HIS A 399 -16.85 2.51 -25.01
CA HIS A 399 -16.37 3.62 -25.83
C HIS A 399 -15.16 3.25 -26.70
N CYS A 400 -14.38 2.24 -26.31
CA CYS A 400 -13.29 1.71 -27.13
C CYS A 400 -13.82 1.08 -28.43
N LEU A 401 -15.04 0.55 -28.42
CA LEU A 401 -15.58 -0.29 -29.49
C LEU A 401 -16.70 0.38 -30.29
N GLU A 402 -17.20 1.51 -29.79
CA GLU A 402 -18.22 2.28 -30.47
C GLU A 402 -17.71 2.80 -31.82
N ASN A 403 -18.52 2.65 -32.87
CA ASN A 403 -18.22 3.13 -34.24
C ASN A 403 -16.94 2.55 -34.88
N LEU A 404 -16.46 1.38 -34.44
CA LEU A 404 -15.34 0.70 -35.10
C LEU A 404 -15.80 -0.05 -36.36
N GLU A 405 -15.38 0.42 -37.53
CA GLU A 405 -15.55 -0.28 -38.82
C GLU A 405 -14.41 -1.26 -39.14
N THR A 406 -13.38 -1.32 -38.28
CA THR A 406 -12.15 -2.10 -38.52
C THR A 406 -12.15 -3.40 -37.72
N LYS A 407 -11.50 -4.43 -38.27
CA LYS A 407 -11.29 -5.70 -37.55
C LYS A 407 -10.40 -5.47 -36.34
N ILE A 408 -10.85 -5.98 -35.20
CA ILE A 408 -10.12 -5.91 -33.93
C ILE A 408 -9.34 -7.19 -33.74
N GLN A 409 -8.07 -7.03 -33.38
CA GLN A 409 -7.23 -8.12 -32.93
C GLN A 409 -6.86 -7.91 -31.46
N VAL A 410 -6.85 -9.01 -30.71
CA VAL A 410 -6.55 -9.05 -29.29
C VAL A 410 -5.23 -9.78 -29.09
N ALA A 411 -4.25 -9.09 -28.52
CA ALA A 411 -2.97 -9.68 -28.12
C ALA A 411 -2.94 -9.88 -26.59
N LEU A 412 -2.69 -11.12 -26.16
CA LEU A 412 -2.57 -11.54 -24.77
C LEU A 412 -1.12 -11.90 -24.45
N GLY A 413 -0.70 -11.70 -23.19
CA GLY A 413 0.66 -11.97 -22.73
C GLY A 413 1.72 -11.01 -23.29
N LYS A 414 1.30 -9.95 -24.00
CA LYS A 414 2.19 -8.94 -24.55
C LYS A 414 2.74 -8.04 -23.44
N GLN A 415 4.01 -7.66 -23.56
CA GLN A 415 4.70 -6.78 -22.63
C GLN A 415 5.23 -5.51 -23.32
N ASN A 416 5.71 -5.62 -24.56
CA ASN A 416 6.20 -4.48 -25.34
C ASN A 416 5.48 -4.33 -26.69
N LEU A 417 4.85 -3.17 -26.93
CA LEU A 417 4.05 -2.91 -28.14
C LEU A 417 4.87 -2.92 -29.43
N LYS A 418 6.18 -2.63 -29.38
CA LYS A 418 7.05 -2.56 -30.57
C LYS A 418 7.77 -3.87 -30.88
N LYS A 419 7.76 -4.83 -29.96
CA LYS A 419 8.45 -6.12 -30.13
C LYS A 419 7.41 -7.21 -30.34
N LYS A 420 7.79 -8.23 -31.12
CA LYS A 420 7.06 -9.49 -31.15
C LYS A 420 7.72 -10.41 -30.13
N GLU A 421 6.94 -10.94 -29.20
CA GLU A 421 7.40 -11.80 -28.13
C GLU A 421 6.82 -13.20 -28.29
N ASP A 422 7.65 -14.22 -28.09
CA ASP A 422 7.30 -15.61 -28.44
C ASP A 422 6.17 -16.21 -27.58
N HIS A 423 5.83 -15.54 -26.48
CA HIS A 423 4.79 -15.95 -25.53
C HIS A 423 3.45 -15.25 -25.76
N GLU A 424 3.35 -14.38 -26.77
CA GLU A 424 2.10 -13.69 -27.13
C GLU A 424 1.10 -14.66 -27.76
N GLN A 425 -0.17 -14.54 -27.37
CA GLN A 425 -1.27 -15.22 -28.04
C GLN A 425 -2.17 -14.17 -28.69
N ILE A 426 -2.44 -14.33 -29.99
CA ILE A 426 -3.11 -13.33 -30.80
C ILE A 426 -4.40 -13.93 -31.37
N PHE A 427 -5.51 -13.22 -31.19
CA PHE A 427 -6.84 -13.67 -31.60
C PHE A 427 -7.61 -12.56 -32.29
N ASP A 428 -8.35 -12.88 -33.35
CA ASP A 428 -9.32 -11.95 -33.93
C ASP A 428 -10.59 -11.93 -33.06
N ALA A 429 -11.24 -10.77 -32.93
CA ALA A 429 -12.54 -10.68 -32.29
C ALA A 429 -13.66 -11.02 -33.29
N VAL A 430 -14.47 -12.04 -32.97
CA VAL A 430 -15.57 -12.50 -33.84
C VAL A 430 -16.89 -11.81 -33.55
N GLU A 431 -17.04 -11.32 -32.33
CA GLU A 431 -18.28 -10.74 -31.84
C GLU A 431 -17.92 -9.62 -30.86
N VAL A 432 -18.56 -8.47 -31.07
CA VAL A 432 -18.44 -7.28 -30.23
C VAL A 432 -19.81 -7.03 -29.62
N ILE A 433 -19.90 -7.03 -28.29
CA ILE A 433 -21.16 -6.91 -27.55
C ILE A 433 -21.06 -5.73 -26.60
N LEU A 434 -21.62 -4.60 -27.01
CA LEU A 434 -21.75 -3.41 -26.18
C LEU A 434 -22.90 -3.60 -25.17
N HIS A 435 -22.76 -3.04 -23.98
CA HIS A 435 -23.88 -3.00 -23.04
C HIS A 435 -25.01 -2.16 -23.62
N ASP A 436 -26.23 -2.69 -23.61
CA ASP A 436 -27.44 -2.14 -24.23
C ASP A 436 -27.90 -0.79 -23.64
N LYS A 437 -27.40 -0.46 -22.45
CA LYS A 437 -27.63 0.84 -21.76
C LYS A 437 -26.42 1.76 -21.76
N TYR A 438 -25.37 1.43 -22.52
CA TYR A 438 -24.24 2.34 -22.69
C TYR A 438 -24.72 3.67 -23.28
N ARG A 439 -24.26 4.77 -22.69
CA ARG A 439 -24.56 6.13 -23.17
C ARG A 439 -23.42 7.08 -22.80
N GLU A 440 -23.19 8.05 -23.68
CA GLU A 440 -22.34 9.21 -23.44
C GLU A 440 -23.23 10.45 -23.22
N GLU A 441 -22.97 11.22 -22.16
CA GLU A 441 -23.70 12.45 -21.86
C GLU A 441 -22.85 13.70 -22.12
N MET A 442 -23.50 14.83 -22.42
CA MET A 442 -22.83 16.12 -22.64
C MET A 442 -21.99 16.51 -21.41
N GLY A 443 -20.67 16.44 -21.55
CA GLY A 443 -19.72 16.62 -20.45
C GLY A 443 -18.68 15.50 -20.29
N ARG A 444 -18.65 14.52 -21.21
CA ARG A 444 -17.72 13.37 -21.27
C ARG A 444 -17.90 12.32 -20.17
N ALA A 445 -19.07 12.32 -19.50
CA ALA A 445 -19.41 11.24 -18.58
C ALA A 445 -19.92 10.04 -19.38
N LEU A 446 -19.30 8.88 -19.17
CA LEU A 446 -19.64 7.62 -19.82
C LEU A 446 -20.37 6.72 -18.82
N TYR A 447 -21.59 6.32 -19.13
CA TYR A 447 -22.43 5.48 -18.26
C TYR A 447 -22.57 4.08 -18.84
N ASN A 448 -22.55 3.07 -17.97
CA ASN A 448 -22.55 1.66 -18.38
C ASN A 448 -21.47 1.36 -19.44
N ASP A 449 -20.30 1.96 -19.28
CA ASP A 449 -19.19 1.88 -20.23
C ASP A 449 -18.46 0.53 -20.11
N ILE A 450 -19.09 -0.51 -20.67
CA ILE A 450 -18.62 -1.89 -20.64
C ILE A 450 -19.03 -2.65 -21.90
N ALA A 451 -18.12 -3.49 -22.40
CA ALA A 451 -18.35 -4.35 -23.55
C ALA A 451 -17.61 -5.69 -23.42
N LEU A 452 -18.11 -6.69 -24.15
CA LEU A 452 -17.50 -8.01 -24.27
C LEU A 452 -17.02 -8.26 -25.70
N LEU A 453 -15.83 -8.84 -25.80
CA LEU A 453 -15.24 -9.35 -27.03
C LEU A 453 -15.18 -10.87 -26.95
N LYS A 454 -15.72 -11.55 -27.98
CA LYS A 454 -15.57 -12.98 -28.16
C LYS A 454 -14.39 -13.26 -29.09
N LEU A 455 -13.47 -14.12 -28.67
CA LEU A 455 -12.28 -14.46 -29.43
C LEU A 455 -12.56 -15.57 -30.46
N GLN A 456 -11.98 -15.46 -31.66
CA GLN A 456 -11.92 -16.51 -32.66
C GLN A 456 -10.95 -17.61 -32.19
N PRO A 457 -11.36 -18.88 -32.05
CA PRO A 457 -10.42 -19.95 -31.76
C PRO A 457 -9.39 -20.12 -32.89
N VAL A 458 -8.14 -20.35 -32.51
CA VAL A 458 -7.03 -20.73 -33.40
C VAL A 458 -6.71 -22.20 -33.12
N ASP A 459 -6.66 -23.03 -34.16
CA ASP A 459 -6.47 -24.49 -34.04
C ASP A 459 -7.42 -25.18 -33.05
N GLY A 460 -8.65 -24.64 -32.94
CA GLY A 460 -9.70 -25.18 -32.05
C GLY A 460 -9.63 -24.69 -30.60
N TYR A 461 -8.65 -23.88 -30.23
CA TYR A 461 -8.48 -23.34 -28.88
C TYR A 461 -8.54 -21.80 -28.88
N CYS A 462 -9.13 -21.21 -27.85
CA CYS A 462 -8.98 -19.77 -27.59
C CYS A 462 -7.70 -19.53 -26.77
N ALA A 463 -7.70 -18.59 -25.82
CA ALA A 463 -6.55 -18.36 -24.96
C ALA A 463 -6.21 -19.63 -24.16
N VAL A 464 -4.96 -20.05 -24.21
CA VAL A 464 -4.42 -21.18 -23.48
C VAL A 464 -3.66 -20.66 -22.26
N GLU A 465 -3.86 -21.29 -21.10
CA GLU A 465 -3.19 -20.86 -19.88
C GLU A 465 -1.66 -20.99 -19.98
N THR A 466 -0.96 -19.90 -19.65
CA THR A 466 0.50 -19.87 -19.47
C THR A 466 0.83 -18.92 -18.32
N LYS A 467 2.10 -18.87 -17.90
CA LYS A 467 2.57 -17.87 -16.93
C LYS A 467 2.34 -16.41 -17.34
N TYR A 468 2.10 -16.15 -18.63
CA TYR A 468 1.87 -14.82 -19.19
C TYR A 468 0.42 -14.57 -19.60
N VAL A 469 -0.40 -15.62 -19.70
CA VAL A 469 -1.79 -15.56 -20.15
C VAL A 469 -2.65 -16.33 -19.15
N LYS A 470 -3.37 -15.61 -18.29
CA LYS A 470 -4.31 -16.14 -17.30
C LYS A 470 -5.57 -15.29 -17.25
N ILE A 471 -6.63 -15.81 -16.63
CA ILE A 471 -7.89 -15.07 -16.50
C ILE A 471 -7.95 -14.32 -15.17
N ALA A 472 -8.59 -13.14 -15.13
CA ALA A 472 -8.93 -12.44 -13.90
C ALA A 472 -10.25 -12.97 -13.29
N CYS A 473 -10.41 -12.89 -11.98
CA CYS A 473 -11.69 -13.24 -11.34
C CYS A 473 -12.73 -12.12 -11.53
N LEU A 474 -14.00 -12.50 -11.72
CA LEU A 474 -15.12 -11.56 -11.67
C LEU A 474 -15.58 -11.36 -10.22
N PRO A 475 -15.82 -10.13 -9.76
CA PRO A 475 -16.25 -9.87 -8.39
C PRO A 475 -17.77 -10.05 -8.21
N ASP A 476 -18.16 -10.62 -7.08
CA ASP A 476 -19.54 -10.74 -6.59
C ASP A 476 -19.73 -10.03 -5.23
N PHE A 477 -18.72 -9.31 -4.76
CA PHE A 477 -18.70 -8.55 -3.52
C PHE A 477 -18.26 -7.10 -3.74
N PHE A 478 -18.54 -6.25 -2.75
CA PHE A 478 -18.06 -4.86 -2.73
C PHE A 478 -16.90 -4.70 -1.76
N LEU A 479 -15.91 -3.91 -2.16
CA LEU A 479 -14.76 -3.58 -1.34
C LEU A 479 -14.94 -2.20 -0.66
N PRO A 480 -14.43 -2.01 0.57
CA PRO A 480 -14.54 -0.74 1.25
C PRO A 480 -13.67 0.34 0.59
N ALA A 481 -14.08 1.61 0.76
CA ALA A 481 -13.25 2.74 0.35
C ALA A 481 -11.88 2.72 1.06
N GLY A 482 -10.83 3.13 0.35
CA GLY A 482 -9.45 3.09 0.81
C GLY A 482 -8.71 1.80 0.45
N THR A 483 -9.41 0.76 -0.02
CA THR A 483 -8.79 -0.49 -0.50
C THR A 483 -7.80 -0.20 -1.62
N SER A 484 -6.63 -0.85 -1.55
CA SER A 484 -5.56 -0.70 -2.52
C SER A 484 -5.79 -1.63 -3.72
N CYS A 485 -5.70 -1.08 -4.92
CA CYS A 485 -5.89 -1.79 -6.18
C CYS A 485 -4.78 -1.41 -7.18
N PHE A 486 -4.69 -2.16 -8.27
CA PHE A 486 -3.70 -1.99 -9.31
C PHE A 486 -4.37 -1.65 -10.64
N ILE A 487 -3.81 -0.67 -11.34
CA ILE A 487 -4.12 -0.40 -12.75
C ILE A 487 -2.92 -0.80 -13.60
N ALA A 488 -3.17 -1.28 -14.82
CA ALA A 488 -2.12 -1.66 -15.75
C ALA A 488 -2.50 -1.30 -17.19
N GLY A 489 -1.51 -0.89 -17.98
CA GLY A 489 -1.70 -0.56 -19.39
C GLY A 489 -0.48 0.10 -20.06
N TRP A 490 -0.70 0.57 -21.29
CA TRP A 490 0.32 1.17 -22.17
C TRP A 490 0.03 2.64 -22.50
N GLY A 491 -0.87 3.26 -21.73
CA GLY A 491 -1.32 4.62 -21.93
C GLY A 491 -0.24 5.68 -21.72
N ASP A 492 -0.66 6.92 -21.88
CA ASP A 492 0.15 8.12 -21.76
C ASP A 492 0.78 8.19 -20.37
N THR A 493 2.05 8.56 -20.35
CA THR A 493 2.80 8.79 -19.12
C THR A 493 2.68 10.24 -18.67
N GLU A 494 3.31 10.62 -17.54
CA GLU A 494 3.32 12.00 -17.04
C GLU A 494 3.83 13.04 -18.07
N THR A 495 4.53 12.60 -19.12
CA THR A 495 5.01 13.45 -20.24
C THR A 495 4.02 13.58 -21.39
N GLY A 496 2.89 12.86 -21.36
CA GLY A 496 1.90 12.82 -22.45
C GLY A 496 2.28 11.88 -23.61
N ASP A 497 3.37 11.11 -23.48
CA ASP A 497 3.75 10.11 -24.47
C ASP A 497 3.27 8.72 -24.06
N PRO A 498 2.68 7.93 -24.99
CA PRO A 498 2.25 6.56 -24.73
C PRO A 498 3.45 5.63 -24.52
N SER A 499 3.36 4.77 -23.50
CA SER A 499 4.42 3.83 -23.18
C SER A 499 4.39 2.62 -24.11
N HIS A 500 5.53 2.29 -24.75
CA HIS A 500 5.65 1.02 -25.47
C HIS A 500 5.78 -0.19 -24.53
N GLN A 501 6.08 0.02 -23.25
CA GLN A 501 6.25 -1.03 -22.24
C GLN A 501 5.02 -1.05 -21.34
N LEU A 502 4.52 -2.23 -20.98
CA LEU A 502 3.40 -2.34 -20.05
C LEU A 502 3.82 -1.74 -18.70
N LEU A 503 3.00 -0.83 -18.19
CA LEU A 503 3.18 -0.19 -16.90
C LEU A 503 2.10 -0.66 -15.93
N ASP A 504 2.38 -0.53 -14.64
CA ASP A 504 1.39 -0.69 -13.59
C ASP A 504 1.55 0.32 -12.45
N ALA A 505 0.45 0.64 -11.79
CA ALA A 505 0.41 1.58 -10.69
C ALA A 505 -0.59 1.18 -9.61
N ASN A 506 -0.36 1.66 -8.39
CA ASN A 506 -1.21 1.41 -7.24
C ASN A 506 -2.12 2.61 -6.96
N VAL A 507 -3.42 2.36 -6.93
CA VAL A 507 -4.49 3.32 -6.65
C VAL A 507 -5.31 2.87 -5.45
N ARG A 508 -6.11 3.78 -4.88
CA ARG A 508 -7.02 3.47 -3.78
C ARG A 508 -8.46 3.80 -4.17
N LEU A 509 -9.38 2.92 -3.80
CA LEU A 509 -10.81 3.16 -3.97
C LEU A 509 -11.23 4.41 -3.18
N ILE A 510 -12.05 5.26 -3.78
CA ILE A 510 -12.62 6.45 -3.12
C ILE A 510 -14.13 6.24 -3.02
N SER A 511 -14.72 6.59 -1.88
CA SER A 511 -16.17 6.44 -1.68
C SER A 511 -16.96 7.31 -2.66
N GLN A 512 -18.10 6.81 -3.15
CA GLN A 512 -18.97 7.53 -4.08
C GLN A 512 -19.29 8.97 -3.63
N ARG A 513 -19.67 9.14 -2.35
CA ARG A 513 -19.96 10.45 -1.75
C ARG A 513 -18.81 11.43 -1.92
N LYS A 514 -17.57 10.95 -1.82
CA LYS A 514 -16.37 11.76 -1.96
C LYS A 514 -16.06 12.04 -3.42
N CYS A 515 -16.18 11.05 -4.31
CA CYS A 515 -15.99 11.27 -5.74
C CYS A 515 -16.93 12.37 -6.28
N ASN A 516 -18.16 12.41 -5.77
CA ASN A 516 -19.17 13.38 -6.16
C ASN A 516 -19.09 14.73 -5.42
N GLU A 517 -18.11 14.96 -4.54
CA GLU A 517 -17.91 16.29 -3.93
C GLU A 517 -17.73 17.36 -5.04
N PRO A 518 -18.21 18.60 -4.81
CA PRO A 518 -18.13 19.66 -5.81
C PRO A 518 -16.70 19.90 -6.31
N ASN A 519 -15.68 19.84 -5.48
CA ASN A 519 -14.30 20.05 -5.91
C ASN A 519 -13.67 18.85 -6.66
N ILE A 520 -14.39 17.74 -6.83
CA ILE A 520 -13.88 16.51 -7.46
C ILE A 520 -14.62 16.27 -8.79
N HIS A 521 -15.83 15.70 -8.79
CA HIS A 521 -16.58 15.43 -10.02
C HIS A 521 -17.97 16.08 -10.07
N HIS A 522 -18.34 16.91 -9.09
CA HIS A 522 -19.60 17.69 -9.10
C HIS A 522 -20.86 16.83 -9.40
N ASP A 523 -21.07 15.76 -8.64
CA ASP A 523 -22.24 14.85 -8.78
C ASP A 523 -22.42 14.17 -10.16
N LYS A 524 -21.36 14.08 -10.99
CA LYS A 524 -21.42 13.42 -12.30
C LYS A 524 -21.43 11.88 -12.25
N LEU A 525 -21.09 11.23 -11.12
CA LEU A 525 -20.97 9.77 -11.06
C LEU A 525 -22.24 9.10 -10.49
N ASP A 526 -22.82 8.17 -11.24
CA ASP A 526 -23.89 7.27 -10.79
C ASP A 526 -23.34 5.93 -10.26
N ASP A 527 -24.21 4.97 -9.96
CA ASP A 527 -23.81 3.70 -9.38
C ASP A 527 -23.19 2.71 -10.38
N SER A 528 -23.15 3.04 -11.68
CA SER A 528 -22.45 2.27 -12.71
C SER A 528 -20.94 2.54 -12.73
N MET A 529 -20.49 3.58 -12.02
CA MET A 529 -19.11 4.04 -12.01
C MET A 529 -18.62 4.42 -10.61
N PHE A 530 -17.31 4.37 -10.41
CA PHE A 530 -16.65 4.80 -9.17
C PHE A 530 -15.32 5.48 -9.51
N CYS A 531 -14.73 6.20 -8.55
CA CYS A 531 -13.41 6.79 -8.73
C CYS A 531 -12.35 6.15 -7.82
N ALA A 532 -11.12 6.09 -8.30
CA ALA A 532 -9.97 5.58 -7.55
C ALA A 532 -8.72 6.40 -7.88
N GLY A 533 -7.88 6.64 -6.88
CA GLY A 533 -6.67 7.46 -7.07
C GLY A 533 -6.17 8.11 -5.78
N ARG A 534 -5.30 9.11 -5.92
CA ARG A 534 -4.71 9.87 -4.80
C ARG A 534 -5.26 11.30 -4.77
N LEU A 535 -6.03 11.63 -3.74
CA LEU A 535 -6.62 12.97 -3.60
C LEU A 535 -5.59 14.03 -3.11
N ARG A 536 -4.66 13.66 -2.23
CA ARG A 536 -3.80 14.64 -1.52
C ARG A 536 -2.47 14.99 -2.19
N LYS A 537 -1.99 14.16 -3.12
CA LYS A 537 -0.73 14.36 -3.85
C LYS A 537 -0.99 14.19 -5.35
N PRO A 538 -0.51 15.10 -6.22
CA PRO A 538 -0.54 14.89 -7.67
C PRO A 538 0.34 13.69 -8.08
N GLY A 539 0.04 13.09 -9.24
CA GLY A 539 0.99 12.24 -9.98
C GLY A 539 0.70 10.73 -10.08
N ILE A 540 -0.44 10.18 -9.63
CA ILE A 540 -0.78 8.77 -9.96
C ILE A 540 -2.26 8.67 -10.32
N ASP A 541 -2.52 8.39 -11.60
CA ASP A 541 -3.85 8.14 -12.17
C ASP A 541 -3.73 7.33 -13.48
N SER A 542 -4.84 6.75 -13.96
CA SER A 542 -4.91 6.13 -15.29
C SER A 542 -4.95 7.17 -16.40
N CYS A 543 -4.37 6.88 -17.56
CA CYS A 543 -4.20 7.84 -18.66
C CYS A 543 -4.78 7.40 -20.00
N GLN A 544 -4.74 8.29 -21.01
CA GLN A 544 -5.21 7.97 -22.36
C GLN A 544 -4.45 6.76 -22.90
N GLY A 545 -5.14 5.81 -23.54
CA GLY A 545 -4.54 4.56 -24.01
C GLY A 545 -4.60 3.39 -23.00
N ASP A 546 -4.93 3.64 -21.73
CA ASP A 546 -5.31 2.58 -20.78
C ASP A 546 -6.81 2.25 -20.82
N SER A 547 -7.61 3.00 -21.60
CA SER A 547 -9.06 2.83 -21.72
C SER A 547 -9.46 1.37 -21.94
N GLY A 548 -10.44 0.90 -21.16
CA GLY A 548 -10.87 -0.50 -21.17
C GLY A 548 -9.94 -1.47 -20.45
N GLY A 549 -8.76 -1.03 -20.01
CA GLY A 549 -7.83 -1.81 -19.20
C GLY A 549 -8.34 -2.06 -17.78
N PRO A 550 -7.77 -3.06 -17.07
CA PRO A 550 -8.28 -3.49 -15.78
C PRO A 550 -7.80 -2.62 -14.61
N LEU A 551 -8.72 -2.31 -13.71
CA LEU A 551 -8.43 -2.05 -12.31
C LEU A 551 -8.67 -3.34 -11.53
N THR A 552 -7.59 -3.95 -11.04
CA THR A 552 -7.64 -5.19 -10.25
C THR A 552 -7.44 -4.94 -8.77
N CYS A 553 -8.28 -5.55 -7.93
CA CYS A 553 -8.14 -5.50 -6.47
C CYS A 553 -7.90 -6.92 -5.96
N VAL A 554 -7.12 -7.04 -4.88
CA VAL A 554 -6.81 -8.33 -4.26
C VAL A 554 -7.79 -8.59 -3.12
N ALA A 555 -8.45 -9.75 -3.14
CA ALA A 555 -9.27 -10.26 -2.05
C ALA A 555 -9.00 -11.75 -1.87
N ASN A 556 -8.79 -12.22 -0.63
CA ASN A 556 -8.50 -13.62 -0.32
C ASN A 556 -7.36 -14.22 -1.17
N GLY A 557 -6.33 -13.42 -1.49
CA GLY A 557 -5.19 -13.84 -2.30
C GLY A 557 -5.44 -13.94 -3.81
N SER A 558 -6.64 -13.62 -4.30
CA SER A 558 -7.00 -13.61 -5.72
C SER A 558 -7.20 -12.20 -6.25
N TYR A 559 -6.82 -11.98 -7.51
CA TYR A 559 -7.04 -10.72 -8.23
C TYR A 559 -8.39 -10.72 -8.93
N TYR A 560 -9.22 -9.74 -8.56
CA TYR A 560 -10.53 -9.51 -9.15
C TYR A 560 -10.49 -8.28 -10.04
N VAL A 561 -11.04 -8.36 -11.25
CA VAL A 561 -11.30 -7.17 -12.07
C VAL A 561 -12.46 -6.38 -11.45
N TYR A 562 -12.12 -5.41 -10.61
CA TYR A 562 -13.10 -4.63 -9.86
C TYR A 562 -13.61 -3.42 -10.67
N GLY A 563 -12.77 -2.89 -11.57
CA GLY A 563 -13.14 -1.82 -12.47
C GLY A 563 -12.48 -1.91 -13.84
N LEU A 564 -13.01 -1.11 -14.77
CA LEU A 564 -12.42 -0.87 -16.10
C LEU A 564 -12.12 0.60 -16.23
N VAL A 565 -10.94 0.95 -16.75
CA VAL A 565 -10.57 2.35 -17.02
C VAL A 565 -11.57 2.93 -18.03
N SER A 566 -12.24 4.03 -17.68
CA SER A 566 -13.30 4.62 -18.51
C SER A 566 -12.96 6.05 -18.93
N TRP A 567 -12.99 7.04 -18.02
CA TRP A 567 -12.72 8.45 -18.35
C TRP A 567 -12.11 9.23 -17.16
N GLY A 568 -11.69 10.47 -17.41
CA GLY A 568 -11.17 11.37 -16.38
C GLY A 568 -10.93 12.80 -16.91
N GLU A 569 -10.84 13.78 -16.00
CA GLU A 569 -10.62 15.20 -16.35
C GLU A 569 -9.13 15.57 -16.52
N GLY A 570 -8.27 14.57 -16.74
CA GLY A 570 -6.82 14.70 -16.94
C GLY A 570 -6.02 13.75 -16.04
N CYS A 571 -4.85 13.33 -16.52
CA CYS A 571 -3.98 12.39 -15.82
C CYS A 571 -3.34 12.97 -14.56
N GLY A 572 -3.54 12.33 -13.41
CA GLY A 572 -2.71 12.56 -12.21
C GLY A 572 -2.91 13.93 -11.56
N LEU A 573 -3.97 14.65 -11.94
CA LEU A 573 -4.27 15.98 -11.43
C LEU A 573 -4.70 15.94 -9.96
N LYS A 574 -4.30 16.95 -9.20
CA LYS A 574 -4.67 17.06 -7.78
C LYS A 574 -6.19 17.14 -7.64
N ASN A 575 -6.76 16.32 -6.75
CA ASN A 575 -8.20 16.21 -6.50
C ASN A 575 -9.06 15.78 -7.72
N LYS A 576 -8.46 15.21 -8.77
CA LYS A 576 -9.19 14.69 -9.93
C LYS A 576 -8.78 13.23 -10.17
N PRO A 577 -9.37 12.27 -9.42
CA PRO A 577 -9.09 10.86 -9.61
C PRO A 577 -9.79 10.33 -10.87
N GLY A 578 -9.19 9.33 -11.51
CA GLY A 578 -9.78 8.60 -12.63
C GLY A 578 -11.09 7.91 -12.28
N VAL A 579 -11.94 7.78 -13.29
CA VAL A 579 -13.27 7.17 -13.19
C VAL A 579 -13.25 5.81 -13.89
N TYR A 580 -13.82 4.83 -13.22
CA TYR A 580 -13.82 3.43 -13.62
C TYR A 580 -15.24 2.89 -13.64
N THR A 581 -15.53 2.01 -14.59
CA THR A 581 -16.81 1.28 -14.64
C THR A 581 -16.85 0.25 -13.50
N GLN A 582 -17.93 0.21 -12.72
CA GLN A 582 -18.10 -0.69 -11.56
C GLN A 582 -18.51 -2.11 -12.01
N VAL A 583 -17.54 -3.00 -12.24
CA VAL A 583 -17.78 -4.34 -12.82
C VAL A 583 -18.78 -5.18 -12.02
N THR A 584 -18.81 -5.04 -10.69
CA THR A 584 -19.76 -5.77 -9.82
C THR A 584 -21.23 -5.53 -10.17
N LYS A 585 -21.56 -4.40 -10.80
CA LYS A 585 -22.91 -4.07 -11.27
C LYS A 585 -23.29 -4.82 -12.54
N PHE A 586 -22.31 -5.33 -13.27
CA PHE A 586 -22.48 -5.95 -14.58
C PHE A 586 -22.21 -7.46 -14.59
N THR A 587 -21.79 -8.06 -13.47
CA THR A 587 -21.49 -9.52 -13.38
C THR A 587 -22.65 -10.39 -13.87
N SER A 588 -23.90 -10.00 -13.57
CA SER A 588 -25.09 -10.71 -14.06
C SER A 588 -25.25 -10.62 -15.58
N TRP A 589 -25.04 -9.44 -16.16
CA TRP A 589 -25.08 -9.23 -17.61
C TRP A 589 -23.95 -10.01 -18.31
N ILE A 590 -22.72 -9.95 -17.78
CA ILE A 590 -21.56 -10.68 -18.30
C ILE A 590 -21.87 -12.18 -18.39
N ASN A 591 -22.37 -12.76 -17.29
CA ASN A 591 -22.70 -14.17 -17.24
C ASN A 591 -23.84 -14.54 -18.21
N ALA A 592 -24.88 -13.70 -18.32
CA ALA A 592 -25.99 -13.92 -19.23
C ALA A 592 -25.54 -13.93 -20.70
N VAL A 593 -24.70 -12.97 -21.11
CA VAL A 593 -24.16 -12.88 -22.47
C VAL A 593 -23.31 -14.11 -22.81
N ILE A 594 -22.39 -14.49 -21.91
CA ILE A 594 -21.51 -15.65 -22.09
C ILE A 594 -22.34 -16.94 -22.22
N GLN A 595 -23.35 -17.11 -21.38
CA GLN A 595 -24.24 -18.28 -21.43
C GLN A 595 -25.08 -18.31 -22.71
N TYR A 596 -25.68 -17.19 -23.11
CA TYR A 596 -26.49 -17.12 -24.33
C TYR A 596 -25.66 -17.46 -25.58
N SER A 597 -24.46 -16.90 -25.70
CA SER A 597 -23.55 -17.11 -26.82
C SER A 597 -22.94 -18.53 -26.86
N SER A 598 -23.02 -19.28 -25.76
CA SER A 598 -22.67 -20.71 -25.71
C SER A 598 -23.81 -21.62 -26.20
N ARG A 599 -25.07 -21.21 -25.99
CA ARG A 599 -26.27 -21.96 -26.40
C ARG A 599 -26.61 -21.80 -27.87
N SER A 600 -26.27 -20.66 -28.48
CA SER A 600 -26.48 -20.42 -29.92
C SER A 600 -25.55 -21.23 -30.84
N ARG A 601 -24.63 -22.05 -30.28
CA ARG A 601 -23.76 -22.99 -31.01
C ARG A 601 -24.19 -24.47 -30.89
N GLN A 602 -25.23 -24.76 -30.11
CA GLN A 602 -25.96 -26.04 -30.16
C GLN A 602 -27.17 -25.87 -31.06
#